data_AF-A0A5C8AG74-F1
#
_entry.id   AF-A0A5C8AG74-F1
#
_cell.length_a   1.000
_cell.length_b   1.000
_cell.length_c   1.000
_cell.angle_alpha   90.00
_cell.angle_beta   90.00
_cell.angle_gamma   90.00
#
_symmetry.space_group_name_H-M   'P 1'
#
loop_
_entity.id
_entity.type
_entity.pdbx_description
1 polymer ?
#
loop_
_entity_poly.entity_id
_entity_poly.type
_entity_poly.pdbx_seq_one_letter_code
_entity_poly.pdbx_strand_id
1 'polypeptide(L)'
;MATSILNIKEITLLTSTNEITLIADMQRDNLSYETMIGLSSTQLNLIINQLQKINPDFEVADLFMEEHVDYNTSMYSLQGRMLENTLIPMDCFDFNYELKQIRA
;
A
#
# COMPACT_ATOMS: atom_id res chain seq x y z
N MET A 1 10.26 -8.79 19.12
CA MET A 1 9.59 -9.22 17.87
C MET A 1 10.43 -8.67 16.73
N ALA A 2 10.73 -9.46 15.70
CA ALA A 2 11.57 -9.01 14.59
C ALA A 2 10.82 -7.94 13.80
N THR A 3 11.33 -6.71 13.78
CA THR A 3 10.76 -5.61 13.01
C THR A 3 10.94 -5.92 11.53
N SER A 4 9.83 -6.22 10.84
CA SER A 4 9.85 -6.41 9.39
C SER A 4 9.46 -5.09 8.74
N ILE A 5 10.23 -4.67 7.74
CA ILE A 5 10.00 -3.42 6.99
C ILE A 5 9.61 -3.81 5.57
N LEU A 6 8.57 -3.17 5.05
CA LEU A 6 8.17 -3.27 3.65
C LEU A 6 8.57 -2.00 2.93
N ASN A 7 9.31 -2.15 1.84
CA ASN A 7 9.56 -1.11 0.87
C ASN A 7 8.55 -1.25 -0.28
N ILE A 8 7.55 -0.37 -0.32
CA ILE A 8 6.45 -0.42 -1.28
C ILE A 8 6.96 -0.08 -2.68
N LYS A 9 6.81 -1.04 -3.61
CA LYS A 9 7.14 -0.84 -5.03
C LYS A 9 5.91 -0.48 -5.85
N GLU A 10 4.82 -1.19 -5.64
CA GLU A 10 3.60 -1.01 -6.43
C GLU A 10 2.37 -1.49 -5.67
N ILE A 11 1.27 -0.73 -5.78
CA ILE A 11 -0.05 -1.16 -5.32
C ILE A 11 -0.98 -1.12 -6.54
N THR A 12 -1.71 -2.21 -6.77
CA THR A 12 -2.71 -2.31 -7.84
C THR A 12 -4.07 -2.69 -7.27
N LEU A 13 -5.13 -2.13 -7.85
CA LEU A 13 -6.52 -2.48 -7.59
C LEU A 13 -7.21 -2.74 -8.92
N LEU A 14 -7.74 -3.95 -9.10
CA LEU A 14 -8.52 -4.32 -10.28
C LEU A 14 -10.02 -4.17 -10.00
N THR A 15 -10.74 -3.33 -10.75
CA THR A 15 -12.15 -3.04 -10.46
C THR A 15 -13.09 -4.21 -10.74
N SER A 16 -12.73 -5.12 -11.64
CA SER A 16 -13.57 -6.26 -12.03
C SER A 16 -13.64 -7.33 -10.93
N THR A 17 -12.57 -7.53 -10.17
CA THR A 17 -12.47 -8.54 -9.10
C THR A 17 -12.40 -7.94 -7.70
N ASN A 18 -12.22 -6.62 -7.58
CA ASN A 18 -11.84 -5.93 -6.35
C ASN A 18 -10.56 -6.51 -5.71
N GLU A 19 -9.69 -7.10 -6.53
CA GLU A 19 -8.41 -7.64 -6.09
C GLU A 19 -7.43 -6.49 -5.88
N ILE A 20 -6.85 -6.44 -4.67
CA ILE A 20 -5.82 -5.47 -4.32
C ILE A 20 -4.52 -6.22 -4.11
N THR A 21 -3.49 -5.85 -4.86
CA THR A 21 -2.18 -6.50 -4.82
C THR A 21 -1.10 -5.47 -4.49
N LEU A 22 -0.28 -5.80 -3.50
CA LEU A 22 0.91 -5.06 -3.12
C LEU A 22 2.14 -5.84 -3.55
N ILE A 23 3.06 -5.18 -4.26
CA ILE A 23 4.42 -5.65 -4.50
C ILE A 23 5.37 -4.81 -3.66
N ALA A 24 6.21 -5.46 -2.88
CA ALA A 24 7.16 -4.81 -1.98
C ALA A 24 8.45 -5.62 -1.82
N ASP A 25 9.55 -4.96 -1.50
CA ASP A 25 10.70 -5.64 -0.93
C ASP A 25 10.53 -5.71 0.59
N MET A 26 10.51 -6.92 1.14
CA MET A 26 10.45 -7.13 2.58
C MET A 26 11.84 -7.37 3.14
N GLN A 27 12.22 -6.59 4.14
CA GLN A 27 13.41 -6.80 4.94
C GLN A 27 13.04 -7.34 6.32
N ARG A 28 13.55 -8.52 6.67
CA ARG A 28 13.36 -9.16 7.96
C ARG A 28 14.67 -9.77 8.44
N ASP A 29 15.16 -9.27 9.57
CA ASP A 29 16.47 -9.63 10.10
C ASP A 29 17.57 -9.45 9.05
N ASN A 30 18.21 -10.53 8.59
CA ASN A 30 19.25 -10.52 7.57
C ASN A 30 18.76 -10.99 6.19
N LEU A 31 17.44 -11.10 6.00
CA LEU A 31 16.82 -11.51 4.75
C LEU A 31 16.15 -10.31 4.08
N SER A 32 16.36 -10.19 2.77
CA SER A 32 15.65 -9.23 1.91
C SER A 32 15.13 -9.99 0.70
N TYR A 33 13.83 -9.89 0.44
CA TYR A 33 13.21 -10.56 -0.70
C TYR A 33 11.98 -9.79 -1.18
N GLU A 34 11.72 -9.89 -2.48
CA GLU A 34 10.50 -9.36 -3.06
C GLU A 34 9.31 -10.25 -2.65
N THR A 35 8.20 -9.59 -2.31
CA THR A 35 6.97 -10.25 -1.90
C THR A 35 5.78 -9.63 -2.62
N MET A 36 4.82 -10.49 -2.94
CA MET A 36 3.51 -10.11 -3.47
C MET A 36 2.46 -10.49 -2.44
N ILE A 37 1.64 -9.52 -2.04
CA ILE A 37 0.68 -9.64 -0.94
C ILE A 37 -0.70 -9.25 -1.47
N GLY A 38 -1.67 -10.16 -1.37
CA GLY A 38 -3.07 -9.83 -1.56
C GLY A 38 -3.61 -9.09 -0.33
N LEU A 39 -4.30 -7.98 -0.55
CA LEU A 39 -4.80 -7.10 0.51
C LEU A 39 -6.32 -7.03 0.51
N SER A 40 -6.89 -6.84 1.70
CA SER A 40 -8.25 -6.32 1.86
C SER A 40 -8.27 -4.78 1.74
N SER A 41 -9.44 -4.20 1.47
CA SER A 41 -9.61 -2.74 1.45
C SER A 41 -9.21 -2.07 2.77
N THR A 42 -9.43 -2.75 3.91
CA THR A 42 -8.98 -2.26 5.22
C THR A 42 -7.47 -2.18 5.31
N GLN A 43 -6.75 -3.21 4.83
CA GLN A 43 -5.29 -3.23 4.84
C GLN A 43 -4.71 -2.20 3.87
N LEU A 44 -5.34 -2.00 2.71
CA LEU A 44 -4.98 -0.92 1.79
C LEU A 44 -5.08 0.45 2.47
N ASN A 45 -6.20 0.73 3.15
CA ASN A 45 -6.38 1.98 3.87
C ASN A 45 -5.33 2.17 4.97
N LEU A 46 -4.95 1.11 5.69
CA LEU A 46 -3.87 1.19 6.68
C LEU A 46 -2.55 1.56 6.02
N ILE A 47 -2.20 0.95 4.88
CA ILE A 47 -0.99 1.29 4.11
C ILE A 47 -1.03 2.74 3.66
N ILE A 48 -2.11 3.18 3.00
CA ILE A 48 -2.26 4.57 2.52
C ILE A 48 -2.10 5.54 3.68
N ASN A 49 -2.71 5.27 4.84
CA ASN A 49 -2.57 6.11 6.03
C ASN A 49 -1.13 6.17 6.55
N GLN A 50 -0.37 5.07 6.51
CA GLN A 50 1.05 5.11 6.88
C GLN A 50 1.88 5.90 5.87
N LEU A 51 1.64 5.68 4.58
CA LEU A 51 2.30 6.41 3.50
C LEU A 51 2.01 7.92 3.61
N GLN A 52 0.78 8.31 3.93
CA GLN A 52 0.39 9.72 4.10
C GLN A 52 1.09 10.36 5.31
N LYS A 53 1.30 9.61 6.40
CA LYS A 53 2.02 10.11 7.57
C LYS A 53 3.50 10.36 7.30
N ILE A 54 4.13 9.48 6.52
CA ILE A 54 5.57 9.61 6.20
C ILE A 54 5.82 10.52 5.00
N ASN A 55 4.78 10.84 4.22
CA ASN A 55 4.81 11.77 3.10
C ASN A 55 3.74 12.88 3.25
N PRO A 56 3.93 13.84 4.17
CA PRO A 56 2.90 14.84 4.48
C PRO A 56 2.66 15.87 3.37
N ASP A 57 3.58 16.01 2.42
CA ASP A 57 3.54 17.07 1.41
C ASP A 57 2.63 16.77 0.20
N PHE A 58 2.08 15.55 0.12
CA PHE A 58 1.17 15.16 -0.96
C PHE A 58 0.09 14.19 -0.46
N GLU A 59 -1.07 14.22 -1.10
CA GLU A 59 -2.15 13.26 -0.85
C GLU A 59 -1.86 11.96 -1.61
N VAL A 60 -1.51 10.88 -0.89
CA VAL A 60 -1.14 9.58 -1.48
C VAL A 60 -2.26 9.01 -2.33
N ALA A 61 -3.52 9.24 -1.94
CA ALA A 61 -4.68 8.77 -2.69
C ALA A 61 -4.75 9.38 -4.11
N ASP A 62 -4.30 10.62 -4.28
CA ASP A 62 -4.32 11.32 -5.57
C ASP A 62 -3.21 10.83 -6.52
N LEU A 63 -2.25 10.07 -6.02
CA LEU A 63 -1.17 9.48 -6.83
C LEU A 63 -1.58 8.18 -7.53
N PHE A 64 -2.77 7.64 -7.23
CA PHE A 64 -3.30 6.50 -7.97
C PHE A 64 -3.69 6.93 -9.38
N MET A 65 -3.08 6.27 -10.37
CA MET A 65 -3.41 6.46 -11.77
C MET A 65 -4.41 5.41 -12.22
N GLU A 66 -5.44 5.81 -12.95
CA GLU A 66 -6.37 4.89 -13.60
C GLU A 66 -5.83 4.47 -14.97
N GLU A 67 -5.71 3.17 -15.18
CA GLU A 67 -5.35 2.54 -16.44
C GLU A 67 -6.50 1.66 -16.91
N HIS A 68 -6.89 1.80 -18.18
CA HIS A 68 -7.89 0.92 -18.78
C HIS A 68 -7.20 -0.35 -19.30
N VAL A 69 -7.56 -1.50 -18.73
CA VAL A 69 -7.00 -2.80 -19.09
C VAL A 69 -7.82 -3.42 -20.24
N ASP A 70 -9.14 -3.24 -20.22
CA ASP A 70 -10.05 -3.58 -21.31
C ASP A 70 -11.22 -2.58 -21.37
N TYR A 71 -12.23 -2.82 -22.23
CA TYR A 71 -13.38 -1.93 -22.41
C TYR A 71 -14.23 -1.69 -21.14
N ASN A 72 -14.23 -2.62 -20.17
CA ASN A 72 -15.05 -2.56 -18.95
C ASN A 72 -14.23 -2.72 -17.66
N THR A 73 -12.91 -2.90 -17.75
CA THR A 73 -12.02 -3.14 -16.63
C THR A 73 -11.02 -2.01 -16.50
N SER A 74 -11.10 -1.29 -15.39
CA SER A 74 -10.09 -0.34 -14.96
C SER A 74 -9.18 -0.96 -13.91
N MET A 75 -7.93 -0.53 -13.91
CA MET A 75 -6.96 -0.79 -12.87
C MET A 75 -6.50 0.53 -12.29
N TYR A 76 -6.50 0.65 -10.97
CA TYR A 76 -5.85 1.76 -10.29
C TYR A 76 -4.47 1.30 -9.84
N SER A 77 -3.42 2.06 -10.16
CA SER A 77 -2.05 1.73 -9.78
C SER A 77 -1.37 2.90 -9.08
N LEU A 78 -0.63 2.59 -8.02
CA LEU A 78 0.29 3.51 -7.35
C LEU A 78 1.70 2.95 -7.50
N GLN A 79 2.59 3.75 -8.09
CA GLN A 79 3.99 3.39 -8.24
C GLN A 79 4.80 4.00 -7.10
N GLY A 80 5.52 3.18 -6.34
CA GLY A 80 6.32 3.61 -5.19
C GLY A 80 7.36 4.68 -5.52
N ARG A 81 7.86 4.70 -6.77
CA ARG A 81 8.77 5.75 -7.28
C ARG A 81 8.18 7.18 -7.26
N MET A 82 6.87 7.31 -7.12
CA MET A 82 6.17 8.60 -7.02
C MET A 82 6.14 9.13 -5.59
N LEU A 83 6.54 8.31 -4.61
CA LEU A 83 6.62 8.65 -3.20
C LEU A 83 8.05 9.01 -2.82
N GLU A 84 8.23 9.97 -1.92
CA GLU A 84 9.56 10.26 -1.35
C GLU A 84 10.01 9.17 -0.38
N ASN A 85 9.07 8.63 0.40
CA ASN A 85 9.31 7.54 1.33
C ASN A 85 8.29 6.41 1.13
N THR A 86 8.80 5.21 0.93
CA THR A 86 8.06 3.97 0.64
C THR A 86 8.20 2.93 1.76
N LEU A 87 8.92 3.25 2.84
CA LEU A 87 9.21 2.30 3.92
C LEU A 87 8.10 2.32 4.96
N ILE A 88 7.37 1.21 5.07
CA ILE A 88 6.35 1.01 6.11
C ILE A 88 6.73 -0.16 7.03
N PRO A 89 6.55 -0.03 8.35
CA PRO A 89 6.74 -1.15 9.25
C PRO A 89 5.54 -2.10 9.16
N MET A 90 5.80 -3.40 9.15
CA MET A 90 4.77 -4.43 8.91
C MET A 90 3.82 -4.64 10.10
N ASP A 91 4.15 -4.08 11.26
CA ASP A 91 3.27 -4.03 12.43
C ASP A 91 2.01 -3.18 12.18
N CYS A 92 1.97 -2.37 11.10
CA CYS A 92 0.77 -1.64 10.70
C CYS A 92 -0.40 -2.54 10.30
N PHE A 93 -0.16 -3.83 10.03
CA PHE A 93 -1.21 -4.82 9.74
C PHE A 93 -1.74 -5.53 10.98
N ASP A 94 -1.15 -5.32 12.16
CA ASP A 94 -1.66 -5.93 13.39
C ASP A 94 -3.04 -5.32 13.73
N PHE A 95 -4.03 -6.20 13.90
CA PHE A 95 -5.45 -5.88 14.11
C PHE A 95 -5.77 -4.97 15.32
N ASN A 96 -4.77 -4.58 16.11
CA ASN A 96 -4.88 -3.63 17.23
C ASN A 96 -4.48 -2.19 16.87
N TYR A 97 -4.34 -1.86 15.58
CA TYR A 97 -4.13 -0.47 15.19
C TYR A 97 -5.42 0.33 15.46
N GLU A 98 -5.38 1.27 16.42
CA GLU A 98 -6.49 2.20 16.66
C GLU A 98 -6.77 2.98 15.37
N LEU A 99 -7.82 2.58 14.66
CA LEU A 99 -8.34 3.33 13.53
C LEU A 99 -8.87 4.66 14.08
N LYS A 100 -8.12 5.74 13.88
CA LYS A 100 -8.65 7.08 14.11
C LYS A 100 -9.74 7.33 13.09
N GLN A 101 -10.98 7.32 13.57
CA GLN A 101 -12.15 7.65 12.79
C GLN A 101 -12.00 9.08 12.24
N ILE A 102 -11.91 9.21 10.91
CA ILE A 102 -11.98 10.52 10.25
C ILE A 102 -13.44 10.96 10.37
N ARG A 103 -13.68 12.05 11.12
CA ARG A 103 -15.01 12.67 11.16
C ARG A 103 -15.13 13.60 9.96
N ALA A 104 -16.18 13.39 9.17
CA ALA A 104 -16.68 14.33 8.17
C ALA A 104 -17.38 15.51 8.85
#